data_AF-A0A969HNV0-F1
#
_entry.id   AF-A0A969HNV0-F1
#
_cell.length_a   1.000
_cell.length_b   1.000
_cell.length_c   1.000
_cell.angle_alpha   90.00
_cell.angle_beta   90.00
_cell.angle_gamma   90.00
#
_symmetry.space_group_name_H-M   'P 1'
#
loop_
_entity.id
_entity.type
_entity.pdbx_description
1 polymer ?
#
loop_
_entity_poly.entity_id
_entity_poly.type
_entity_poly.pdbx_seq_one_letter_code
_entity_poly.pdbx_strand_id
1 'polypeptide(L)' 'MRFSLPDGVQQAQLLIYDLQGNQIKALNLSQRGEGQISLQAESLNAGMYIYALVADGKVIDEKKMILTK' A
#
# COMPACT_ATOMS: atom_id res chain seq x y z
N MET A 1 -4.08 -7.53 -1.03
CA MET A 1 -2.62 -7.55 -0.85
C MET A 1 -2.28 -8.17 0.49
N ARG A 2 -1.39 -9.16 0.53
CA ARG A 2 -0.87 -9.72 1.79
C ARG A 2 0.42 -8.98 2.17
N PHE A 3 0.64 -8.78 3.45
CA PHE A 3 1.85 -8.16 4.00
C PHE A 3 2.26 -8.90 5.28
N SER A 4 3.52 -8.76 5.69
CA SER A 4 3.98 -9.17 7.00
C SER A 4 4.84 -8.05 7.57
N LEU A 5 4.46 -7.54 8.75
CA LEU A 5 5.18 -6.46 9.44
C LEU A 5 5.83 -7.01 10.71
N PRO A 6 7.12 -6.74 10.97
CA PRO A 6 7.74 -7.07 12.24
C PRO A 6 7.03 -6.39 13.43
N ASP A 7 6.96 -7.06 14.58
CA ASP A 7 6.28 -6.54 15.78
C ASP A 7 6.89 -5.23 16.31
N GLY A 8 8.19 -5.00 16.06
CA GLY A 8 8.89 -3.79 16.49
C GLY A 8 8.51 -2.51 15.72
N VAL A 9 7.80 -2.64 14.58
CA VAL A 9 7.41 -1.50 13.76
C VAL A 9 6.45 -0.58 14.53
N GLN A 10 6.76 0.70 14.62
CA GLN A 10 5.92 1.67 15.34
C GLN A 10 4.86 2.26 14.42
N GLN A 11 5.25 2.62 13.21
CA GLN A 11 4.38 3.23 12.21
C GLN A 11 4.42 2.42 10.92
N ALA A 12 3.26 2.06 10.41
CA ALA A 12 3.17 1.38 9.13
C ALA A 12 2.07 2.01 8.27
N GLN A 13 2.36 2.19 6.99
CA GLN A 13 1.44 2.79 6.02
C GLN A 13 1.52 2.04 4.69
N LEU A 14 0.38 1.85 4.04
CA LEU A 14 0.31 1.51 2.63
C LEU A 14 -0.01 2.79 1.84
N LEU A 15 0.91 3.19 0.98
CA LEU A 15 0.78 4.36 0.11
C LEU A 15 0.49 3.90 -1.31
N ILE A 16 -0.45 4.57 -1.98
CA ILE A 16 -0.84 4.29 -3.36
C ILE A 16 -0.49 5.51 -4.20
N TYR A 17 0.22 5.29 -5.29
CA TYR A 17 0.61 6.31 -6.25
C TYR A 17 0.11 5.99 -7.66
N ASP A 18 -0.13 7.03 -8.45
CA ASP A 18 -0.23 6.89 -9.90
C ASP A 18 1.17 6.83 -10.53
N LEU A 19 1.23 6.66 -11.85
CA LEU A 19 2.49 6.61 -12.60
C LEU A 19 3.24 7.93 -12.66
N GLN A 20 2.57 9.05 -12.36
CA GLN A 20 3.19 10.37 -12.30
C GLN A 20 3.83 10.62 -10.92
N GLY A 21 3.66 9.69 -9.97
CA GLY A 21 4.16 9.81 -8.61
C GLY A 21 3.23 10.58 -7.67
N ASN A 22 2.00 10.91 -8.11
CA ASN A 22 1.05 11.56 -7.22
C ASN A 22 0.49 10.53 -6.23
N GLN A 23 0.50 10.89 -4.94
CA GLN A 23 -0.10 10.04 -3.91
C GLN A 23 -1.62 10.10 -4.02
N ILE A 24 -2.23 8.97 -4.36
CA ILE A 24 -3.67 8.81 -4.51
C ILE A 24 -4.33 8.46 -3.17
N LYS A 25 -3.66 7.64 -2.34
CA LYS A 25 -4.21 7.21 -1.04
C LYS A 25 -3.09 6.85 -0.07
N ALA A 26 -3.38 7.02 1.22
CA ALA A 26 -2.57 6.50 2.31
C ALA A 26 -3.47 5.75 3.29
N LEU A 27 -3.04 4.57 3.71
CA LEU A 27 -3.74 3.72 4.67
C LEU A 27 -2.79 3.39 5.81
N ASN A 28 -3.12 3.82 7.03
CA ASN A 28 -2.36 3.42 8.22
C ASN A 28 -2.64 1.96 8.56
N LEU A 29 -1.59 1.20 8.88
CA LEU A 29 -1.67 -0.21 9.24
C LEU A 29 -1.39 -0.37 10.74
N SER A 30 -2.44 -0.71 11.49
CA SER A 30 -2.36 -0.98 12.92
C SER A 30 -1.92 -2.41 13.24
N GLN A 31 -2.16 -3.37 12.33
CA GLN A 31 -1.80 -4.77 12.50
C GLN A 31 -0.29 -4.99 12.35
N ARG A 32 0.24 -5.95 13.12
CA ARG A 32 1.59 -6.51 13.01
C ARG A 32 1.51 -8.01 12.70
N GLY A 33 2.62 -8.58 12.28
CA GLY A 33 2.66 -9.93 11.72
C GLY A 33 1.98 -9.98 10.35
N GLU A 34 1.48 -11.16 9.99
CA GLU A 34 0.80 -11.37 8.72
C GLU A 34 -0.56 -10.68 8.69
N GLY A 35 -0.86 -10.00 7.59
CA GLY A 35 -2.13 -9.33 7.37
C GLY A 35 -2.52 -9.28 5.90
N GLN A 36 -3.78 -8.96 5.67
CA GLN A 36 -4.32 -8.77 4.32
C GLN A 36 -5.11 -7.47 4.24
N ILE A 37 -4.83 -6.69 3.20
CA ILE A 37 -5.56 -5.47 2.85
C ILE A 37 -6.40 -5.76 1.62
N SER A 38 -7.71 -5.60 1.75
CA SER A 38 -8.63 -5.54 0.61
C SER A 38 -8.74 -4.09 0.16
N LEU A 39 -8.18 -3.82 -1.01
CA LEU A 39 -8.23 -2.49 -1.61
C LEU A 39 -9.50 -2.41 -2.43
N GLN A 40 -10.48 -1.65 -1.94
CA GLN A 40 -11.65 -1.29 -2.73
C GLN A 40 -11.20 -0.30 -3.81
N ALA A 41 -11.03 -0.81 -5.03
CA ALA A 41 -10.59 -0.06 -6.20
C ALA A 41 -11.75 0.66 -6.90
N GLU A 42 -12.97 0.59 -6.36
CA GLU A 42 -14.17 1.18 -6.95
C GLU A 42 -14.08 2.70 -7.15
N SER A 43 -13.25 3.39 -6.36
CA SER A 43 -12.98 4.82 -6.52
C SER A 43 -11.76 5.14 -7.40
N LEU A 44 -11.07 4.13 -7.94
CA LEU A 44 -9.89 4.30 -8.78
C LEU A 44 -10.24 4.06 -10.25
N ASN A 45 -9.76 4.95 -11.13
CA ASN A 45 -9.89 4.75 -12.57
C ASN A 45 -9.02 3.59 -13.03
N ALA A 46 -9.42 2.88 -14.08
CA ALA A 46 -8.57 1.90 -14.73
C ALA A 46 -7.23 2.53 -15.12
N GLY A 47 -6.13 1.83 -14.83
CA GLY A 47 -4.79 2.38 -14.97
C GLY A 47 -3.76 1.63 -14.16
N MET A 48 -2.50 2.07 -14.22
CA MET A 48 -1.43 1.49 -13.42
C MET A 48 -1.22 2.29 -12.15
N TYR A 49 -1.01 1.57 -11.05
CA TYR A 49 -0.75 2.13 -9.73
C TYR A 49 0.47 1.46 -9.10
N ILE A 50 1.12 2.19 -8.21
CA ILE A 50 2.22 1.72 -7.38
C ILE A 50 1.76 1.69 -5.93
N TYR A 51 1.98 0.57 -5.26
CA TYR A 51 1.77 0.40 -3.83
C TYR A 51 3.10 0.35 -3.13
N ALA A 52 3.33 1.24 -2.18
CA ALA A 52 4.50 1.22 -1.32
C ALA A 52 4.07 0.90 0.12
N LEU A 53 4.62 -0.18 0.69
CA LEU A 53 4.51 -0.46 2.11
C LEU A 53 5.65 0.25 2.82
N VAL A 54 5.30 1.16 3.70
CA VAL A 54 6.23 1.97 4.49
C VAL A 54 6.15 1.52 5.95
N ALA A 55 7.30 1.23 6.55
CA ALA A 55 7.45 0.93 7.97
C ALA A 55 8.50 1.87 8.57
N ASP A 56 8.14 2.58 9.64
CA ASP A 56 8.97 3.56 10.35
C ASP A 56 9.68 4.55 9.41
N GLY A 57 8.91 5.06 8.44
CA GLY A 57 9.38 6.03 7.45
C GLY A 57 10.23 5.45 6.30
N LYS A 58 10.41 4.12 6.24
CA LYS A 58 11.16 3.44 5.18
C LYS A 58 10.25 2.59 4.31
N VAL A 59 10.41 2.67 2.99
CA VAL A 59 9.76 1.75 2.06
C VAL A 59 10.40 0.36 2.23
N ILE A 60 9.58 -0.64 2.56
CA ILE A 60 10.02 -2.03 2.76
C ILE A 60 9.51 -2.99 1.69
N ASP A 61 8.46 -2.62 0.95
CA ASP A 61 7.96 -3.38 -0.21
C ASP A 61 7.30 -2.41 -1.18
N GLU A 62 7.43 -2.70 -2.47
CA GLU A 62 6.77 -1.95 -3.54
C GLU A 62 6.19 -2.91 -4.59
N LYS A 63 4.93 -2.70 -4.99
CA LYS A 63 4.27 -3.51 -6.02
C LYS A 63 3.51 -2.65 -7.01
N LYS A 64 3.63 -3.02 -8.29
CA LYS A 64 2.83 -2.43 -9.38
C LYS A 64 1.53 -3.21 -9.53
N MET A 65 0.44 -2.50 -9.75
CA MET A 65 -0.87 -3.06 -10.03
C MET A 65 -1.43 -2.45 -11.30
N ILE A 66 -2.00 -3.29 -12.15
CA ILE A 66 -2.80 -2.83 -13.28
C ILE A 66 -4.26 -3.01 -12.85
N LEU A 67 -4.99 -1.90 -12.73
CA LEU A 67 -6.42 -1.93 -12.51
C LEU A 67 -7.12 -2.00 -13.86
N THR A 68 -7.66 -3.16 -14.17
CA THR A 68 -8.58 -3.36 -15.29
C THR A 68 -10.02 -3.35 -14.77
N LYS A 69 -10.95 -2.75 -15.52
CA LYS A 69 -12.39 -2.85 -15.22
C LYS A 69 -12.90 -4.27 -15.46
#